data_AF-A0A848D6R9-F1
#
_entry.id   AF-A0A848D6R9-F1
#
_cell.length_a   1.000
_cell.length_b   1.000
_cell.length_c   1.000
_cell.angle_alpha   90.00
_cell.angle_beta   90.00
_cell.angle_gamma   90.00
#
_symmetry.space_group_name_H-M   'P 1'
#
loop_
_entity.id
_entity.type
_entity.pdbx_description
1 polymer ?
#
loop_
_entity_poly.entity_id
_entity_poly.type
_entity_poly.pdbx_seq_one_letter_code
_entity_poly.pdbx_strand_id
1 'polypeptide(L)'
;MKVRITGSSINGEKLSWWYSNKIGKEFEVEQCPRFDKYWITKDETKSINGEEHKKHIYKSDCELIDDTSILLRSRSKKRSRSW
;
A
#
# COMPACT_ATOMS: atom_id res chain seq x y z
N MET A 1 -6.12 6.74 -1.97
CA MET A 1 -5.94 5.43 -2.62
C MET A 1 -5.38 4.48 -1.57
N LYS A 2 -5.73 3.19 -1.58
CA LYS A 2 -5.11 2.22 -0.66
C LYS A 2 -4.11 1.36 -1.41
N VAL A 3 -2.97 1.14 -0.77
CA VAL A 3 -1.94 0.22 -1.27
C VAL A 3 -1.54 -0.75 -0.19
N ARG A 4 -1.12 -1.94 -0.62
CA ARG A 4 -0.51 -2.93 0.25
C ARG A 4 0.91 -3.16 -0.20
N ILE A 5 1.84 -3.04 0.74
CA ILE A 5 3.25 -3.33 0.49
C ILE A 5 3.37 -4.84 0.35
N THR A 6 3.77 -5.34 -0.82
CA THR A 6 3.91 -6.79 -1.08
C THR A 6 5.34 -7.28 -0.93
N GLY A 7 6.30 -6.38 -1.04
CA GLY A 7 7.71 -6.72 -0.90
C GLY A 7 8.59 -5.48 -1.00
N SER A 8 9.85 -5.72 -1.34
CA SER A 8 10.79 -4.68 -1.69
C SER A 8 11.54 -5.10 -2.94
N SER A 9 11.48 -4.28 -3.97
CA SER A 9 12.25 -4.40 -5.22
C SER A 9 13.68 -3.90 -5.04
N ILE A 10 13.99 -3.22 -3.92
CA ILE A 10 15.36 -2.85 -3.56
C ILE A 10 16.03 -4.10 -3.02
N ASN A 11 16.75 -4.80 -3.89
CA ASN A 11 17.68 -5.87 -3.55
C ASN A 11 19.02 -5.25 -3.10
N GLY A 12 19.00 -4.49 -2.00
CA GLY A 12 20.12 -3.69 -1.52
C GLY A 12 19.99 -3.35 -0.04
N GLU A 13 21.08 -3.60 0.69
CA GLU A 13 21.27 -3.81 2.14
C GLU A 13 20.66 -2.81 3.17
N LYS A 14 19.85 -1.82 2.79
CA LYS A 14 19.22 -0.89 3.75
C LYS A 14 17.81 -0.50 3.37
N LEU A 15 16.89 -1.45 3.43
CA LEU A 15 15.50 -1.10 3.68
C LEU A 15 15.41 -0.48 5.08
N SER A 16 14.79 0.70 5.18
CA SER A 16 14.46 1.25 6.50
C SER A 16 13.65 0.19 7.25
N TRP A 17 14.06 -0.16 8.46
CA TRP A 17 13.47 -1.25 9.26
C TRP A 17 11.95 -1.18 9.35
N TRP A 18 11.42 0.05 9.30
CA TRP A 18 10.00 0.36 9.16
C TRP A 18 9.35 -0.31 7.94
N TYR A 19 9.95 -0.17 6.75
CA TYR A 19 9.42 -0.69 5.50
C TYR A 19 9.27 -2.21 5.52
N SER A 20 10.30 -2.92 5.98
CA SER A 20 10.27 -4.38 6.11
C SER A 20 9.21 -4.87 7.10
N ASN A 21 8.96 -4.12 8.17
CA ASN A 21 7.91 -4.45 9.15
C ASN A 21 6.49 -4.18 8.60
N LYS A 22 6.36 -3.26 7.64
CA LYS A 22 5.08 -2.92 7.01
C LYS A 22 4.72 -3.79 5.80
N ILE A 23 5.56 -4.75 5.40
CA ILE A 23 5.22 -5.72 4.35
C ILE A 23 3.95 -6.50 4.77
N GLY A 24 2.98 -6.54 3.86
CA GLY A 24 1.69 -7.18 4.05
C GLY A 24 0.61 -6.27 4.67
N LYS A 25 0.95 -5.06 5.14
CA LYS A 25 -0.02 -4.09 5.67
C LYS A 25 -0.56 -3.16 4.60
N GLU A 26 -1.77 -2.69 4.83
CA GLU A 26 -2.53 -1.79 3.97
C GLU A 26 -2.39 -0.37 4.49
N PHE A 27 -2.18 0.58 3.58
CA PHE A 27 -2.01 1.99 3.91
C PHE A 27 -2.81 2.87 2.96
N GLU A 28 -3.38 3.93 3.50
CA GLU A 28 -3.90 5.00 2.67
C GLU A 28 -2.75 5.91 2.21
N VAL A 29 -2.66 6.05 0.89
CA VAL A 29 -1.62 6.81 0.22
C VAL A 29 -2.18 7.82 -0.78
N GLU A 30 -1.35 8.82 -1.07
CA GLU A 30 -1.53 9.80 -2.12
C GLU A 30 -0.38 9.77 -3.11
N GLN A 31 -0.65 10.19 -4.34
CA GLN A 31 0.38 10.32 -5.36
C GLN A 31 1.31 11.48 -4.99
N CYS A 32 2.62 11.22 -4.98
CA CYS A 32 3.59 12.28 -4.77
C CYS A 32 3.59 13.20 -6.01
N PRO A 33 3.26 14.50 -5.89
CA PRO A 33 3.24 15.41 -7.04
C PRO A 33 4.65 15.68 -7.59
N ARG A 34 5.68 15.43 -6.78
CA ARG A 34 7.08 15.73 -7.11
C ARG A 34 7.83 14.54 -7.69
N PHE A 35 7.41 13.32 -7.36
CA PHE A 35 8.09 12.09 -7.75
C PHE A 35 7.09 10.98 -8.03
N ASP A 36 6.81 10.73 -9.32
CA ASP A 36 5.77 9.77 -9.70
C ASP A 36 6.06 8.33 -9.24
N LYS A 37 7.31 7.96 -9.00
CA LYS A 37 7.68 6.63 -8.50
C LYS A 37 7.34 6.34 -7.03
N TYR A 38 6.85 7.35 -6.29
CA TYR A 38 6.52 7.20 -4.86
C TYR A 38 5.05 7.47 -4.55
N TRP A 39 4.55 6.69 -3.60
CA TRP A 39 3.35 6.93 -2.83
C TRP A 39 3.72 7.66 -1.53
N ILE A 40 2.89 8.62 -1.11
CA ILE A 40 2.99 9.32 0.18
C ILE A 40 1.96 8.71 1.12
N THR A 41 2.37 8.22 2.29
CA THR A 41 1.41 7.73 3.31
C THR A 41 0.69 8.87 4.00
N LYS A 42 -0.64 8.73 4.15
CA LYS A 42 -1.47 9.64 4.94
C LYS A 42 -1.52 9.26 6.42
N ASP A 43 -1.56 7.96 6.71
CA ASP A 43 -1.74 7.43 8.07
C ASP A 43 -0.53 7.64 9.00
N GLU A 44 0.68 7.73 8.45
CA GLU A 44 1.90 7.94 9.24
C GLU A 44 2.59 9.24 8.85
N THR A 45 2.28 10.30 9.59
CA THR A 45 3.12 11.50 9.73
C THR A 45 4.04 11.34 10.93
N LYS A 46 5.35 11.50 10.69
CA LYS A 46 6.32 11.58 11.78
C LYS A 46 6.60 13.06 12.05
N SER A 47 6.19 13.57 13.20
CA SER A 47 6.60 14.90 13.64
C SER A 47 8.07 14.87 14.03
N ILE A 48 8.92 15.53 13.26
CA ILE A 48 10.34 15.72 13.57
C ILE A 48 10.54 17.23 13.71
N ASN A 49 10.99 17.68 14.88
CA ASN A 49 11.30 19.09 15.11
C ASN A 49 10.11 20.06 14.91
N GLY A 50 8.88 19.59 15.11
CA GLY A 50 7.65 20.37 14.89
C GLY A 50 7.12 20.33 13.44
N GLU A 51 7.84 19.70 12.53
CA GLU A 51 7.44 19.53 11.13
C GLU A 51 6.91 18.12 10.88
N GLU A 52 5.77 18.02 10.21
CA GLU A 52 5.15 16.73 9.86
C GLU A 52 5.83 16.14 8.63
N HIS A 53 6.65 15.11 8.83
CA HIS A 53 7.25 14.36 7.73
C HIS A 53 6.40 13.16 7.36
N LYS A 54 5.77 13.22 6.19
CA LYS A 54 5.09 12.08 5.57
C LYS A 54 6.11 11.06 5.07
N LYS A 55 5.80 9.77 5.19
CA LYS A 55 6.66 8.69 4.65
C LYS A 55 6.38 8.44 3.18
N HIS A 56 7.45 8.09 2.45
CA HIS A 56 7.41 7.74 1.04
C HIS A 56 7.55 6.22 0.88
N ILE A 57 6.74 5.64 0.00
CA ILE A 57 6.74 4.21 -0.34
C ILE A 57 6.89 4.07 -1.85
N TYR A 58 7.65 3.08 -2.32
CA TYR A 58 7.80 2.86 -3.77
C TYR A 58 6.53 2.27 -4.37
N LYS A 59 6.11 2.77 -5.54
CA LYS A 59 4.95 2.20 -6.24
C LYS A 59 5.20 0.75 -6.67
N SER A 60 6.42 0.41 -7.08
CA SER A 60 6.80 -0.95 -7.55
C SER A 60 6.68 -2.03 -6.48
N ASP A 61 6.68 -1.63 -5.20
CA ASP A 61 6.62 -2.52 -4.04
C ASP A 61 5.20 -2.67 -3.47
N CYS A 62 4.25 -2.00 -4.12
CA CYS A 62 2.90 -1.84 -3.65
C CYS A 62 1.92 -2.41 -4.67
N GLU A 63 0.98 -3.21 -4.18
CA GLU A 63 -0.24 -3.51 -4.92
C GLU A 63 -1.32 -2.50 -4.56
N LEU A 64 -1.97 -1.95 -5.59
CA LEU A 64 -3.14 -1.09 -5.41
C LEU A 64 -4.31 -1.95 -4.95
N ILE A 65 -4.82 -1.66 -3.76
CA ILE A 65 -6.07 -2.25 -3.28
C ILE A 65 -7.16 -1.28 -3.64
N ASP A 66 -7.72 -1.50 -4.83
CA ASP A 66 -8.93 -0.82 -5.24
C ASP A 66 -10.10 -1.42 -4.44
N ASP A 67 -10.81 -0.58 -3.69
CA ASP A 67 -11.95 -0.93 -2.83
C ASP A 67 -13.06 -1.67 -3.62
N THR A 68 -13.02 -1.63 -4.96
CA THR A 68 -13.90 -2.37 -5.87
C THR A 68 -13.68 -3.89 -5.88
N SER A 69 -12.52 -4.38 -5.45
CA SER A 69 -12.19 -5.82 -5.44
C SER A 69 -12.95 -6.63 -4.37
N ILE A 70 -13.46 -5.98 -3.32
CA ILE A 70 -14.27 -6.62 -2.27
C ILE A 70 -15.69 -6.94 -2.79
N LEU A 71 -16.20 -6.18 -3.76
CA LEU A 71 -17.54 -6.40 -4.34
C LEU A 71 -17.60 -7.58 -5.33
N LEU A 72 -16.47 -8.01 -5.89
CA LEU A 72 -16.43 -9.12 -6.86
C LEU A 72 -16.39 -10.51 -6.19
N ARG A 73 -15.91 -10.61 -4.94
CA ARG A 73 -15.85 -11.90 -4.23
C ARG A 73 -17.21 -12.38 -3.71
N SER A 74 -18.20 -11.49 -3.65
CA SER A 74 -19.56 -11.80 -3.18
C SER A 74 -20.50 -12.32 -4.29
N ARG A 75 -20.07 -12.39 -5.55
CA ARG A 75 -20.97 -12.73 -6.69
C ARG A 75 -20.81 -14.14 -7.28
N SER A 76 -19.91 -14.97 -6.77
CA SER A 76 -19.64 -16.31 -7.34
C SER A 76 -20.27 -17.50 -6.61
N LYS A 77 -21.20 -17.31 -5.66
CA LYS A 77 -21.95 -18.43 -5.04
C LYS A 77 -23.35 -18.57 -5.61
N LYS A 78 -23.46 -18.76 -6.93
CA LYS A 78 -24.71 -19.17 -7.60
C LYS A 78 -24.43 -20.19 -8.70
N ARG A 79 -24.30 -21.46 -8.30
CA ARG A 79 -24.37 -22.73 -9.08
C ARG A 79 -23.85 -23.82 -8.15
N SER A 80 -24.46 -24.99 -7.94
CA SER A 80 -25.54 -25.71 -8.59
C SER A 80 -26.03 -26.76 -7.58
N ARG A 81 -27.32 -27.11 -7.62
CA ARG A 81 -27.77 -28.48 -7.96
C ARG A 81 -29.30 -28.56 -7.91
N SER A 82 -29.87 -28.57 -9.11
CA SER A 82 -31.13 -29.24 -9.40
C SER A 82 -30.87 -30.73 -9.47
N TRP A 83 -31.65 -31.50 -8.72
CA TRP A 83 -32.28 -32.81 -9.02
C TRP A 83 -32.67 -33.47 -7.72
#